data_AF-A0A8S2M073-F1
#
_entry.id   AF-A0A8S2M073-F1
#
_cell.length_a   1.000
_cell.length_b   1.000
_cell.length_c   1.000
_cell.angle_alpha   90.00
_cell.angle_beta   90.00
_cell.angle_gamma   90.00
#
_symmetry.space_group_name_H-M   'P 1'
#
loop_
_entity.id
_entity.type
_entity.pdbx_description
1 polymer ?
#
loop_
_entity_poly.entity_id
_entity_poly.type
_entity_poly.pdbx_seq_one_letter_code
_entity_poly.pdbx_strand_id
1 'polypeptide(L)'
;MTLGGLLVNHRTKRRYRLDGCRQSHVKPLLSLARPFLSLVTSPQLLNVVDLRSFLSPIEEQYTVGSCVGNALASILEYFYFYATGHVKRFSRLFIYYNARMMEDEVSQRNATETDSGADIQFAIVSLMKYGCCEEKFWPFYEHLINIQPSHEAYVHGENFCLDEVSRLSNNINQLRQCLAQGYPFVMAIKI
;
A
#
# COMPACT_ATOMS: atom_id res chain seq x y z
N MET A 1 12.60 18.56 8.65
CA MET A 1 11.58 19.64 8.59
C MET A 1 10.88 19.51 7.24
N THR A 2 9.71 18.88 7.21
CA THR A 2 8.90 18.72 5.99
C THR A 2 7.95 19.91 5.90
N LEU A 3 8.21 20.83 4.98
CA LEU A 3 7.23 21.84 4.57
C LEU A 3 6.17 21.12 3.72
N GLY A 4 5.00 20.84 4.29
CA GLY A 4 3.84 20.34 3.55
C GLY A 4 3.23 21.45 2.68
N GLY A 5 2.74 21.10 1.49
CA GLY A 5 2.05 22.01 0.57
C GLY A 5 0.58 21.64 0.35
N LEU A 6 -0.21 22.56 -0.22
CA LEU A 6 -1.56 22.29 -0.70
C LEU A 6 -1.65 22.70 -2.18
N LEU A 7 -1.98 21.76 -3.04
CA LEU A 7 -2.42 22.05 -4.41
C LEU A 7 -3.93 22.30 -4.39
N VAL A 8 -4.38 23.45 -4.91
CA VAL A 8 -5.80 23.80 -4.95
C VAL A 8 -6.28 23.86 -6.40
N ASN A 9 -7.27 23.05 -6.74
CA ASN A 9 -7.97 23.20 -8.00
C ASN A 9 -9.01 24.31 -7.86
N HIS A 10 -8.75 25.47 -8.46
CA HIS A 10 -9.59 26.65 -8.32
C HIS A 10 -10.98 26.51 -8.96
N ARG A 11 -11.16 25.59 -9.93
CA ARG A 11 -12.45 25.33 -10.61
C ARG A 11 -13.34 24.42 -9.78
N THR A 12 -12.79 23.33 -9.24
CA THR A 12 -13.55 22.35 -8.46
C THR A 12 -13.53 22.61 -6.96
N LYS A 13 -12.73 23.58 -6.51
CA LYS A 13 -12.42 23.88 -5.10
C LYS A 13 -11.80 22.72 -4.32
N ARG A 14 -11.42 21.62 -4.99
CA ARG A 14 -10.73 20.48 -4.35
C ARG A 14 -9.32 20.89 -3.92
N ARG A 15 -8.92 20.43 -2.73
CA ARG A 15 -7.60 20.64 -2.16
C ARG A 15 -6.88 19.30 -2.08
N TYR A 16 -5.64 19.26 -2.52
CA TYR A 16 -4.78 18.08 -2.51
C TYR A 16 -3.58 18.37 -1.62
N ARG A 17 -3.35 17.51 -0.63
CA ARG A 17 -2.23 17.66 0.30
C ARG A 17 -0.95 17.10 -0.34
N LEU A 18 0.13 17.88 -0.30
CA LEU A 18 1.46 17.55 -0.84
C LEU A 18 2.44 17.27 0.31
N ASP A 19 2.07 16.40 1.22
CA ASP A 19 2.88 15.91 2.35
C ASP A 19 3.04 14.39 2.23
N GLY A 20 3.50 13.95 1.05
CA GLY A 20 3.29 12.57 0.58
C GLY A 20 4.31 11.51 1.01
N CYS A 21 5.31 11.82 1.85
CA CYS A 21 6.31 10.83 2.22
C CYS A 21 6.80 11.01 3.67
N ARG A 22 6.35 10.10 4.54
CA ARG A 22 6.86 9.98 5.90
C ARG A 22 8.01 8.98 5.90
N GLN A 23 9.16 9.39 6.44
CA GLN A 23 10.27 8.48 6.64
C GLN A 23 10.05 7.74 7.96
N SER A 24 10.11 6.41 7.93
CA SER A 24 10.13 5.65 9.17
C SER A 24 11.45 5.81 9.90
N HIS A 25 11.38 6.05 11.21
CA HIS A 25 12.52 5.97 12.10
C HIS A 25 12.74 4.53 12.63
N VAL A 26 11.70 3.69 12.57
CA VAL A 26 11.73 2.27 12.94
C VAL A 26 11.67 1.43 11.67
N LYS A 27 12.46 0.37 11.57
CA LYS A 27 12.51 -0.45 10.34
C LYS A 27 12.10 -1.90 10.60
N PRO A 28 10.83 -2.16 10.97
CA PRO A 28 10.35 -3.50 11.33
C PRO A 28 10.46 -4.49 10.17
N LEU A 29 10.51 -4.01 8.92
CA LEU A 29 10.61 -4.84 7.74
C LEU A 29 12.05 -5.33 7.45
N LEU A 30 13.09 -4.79 8.10
CA LEU A 30 14.48 -5.15 7.80
C LEU A 30 14.80 -6.63 8.03
N SER A 31 14.15 -7.27 9.01
CA SER A 31 14.35 -8.69 9.31
C SER A 31 13.45 -9.61 8.48
N LEU A 32 12.34 -9.09 7.95
CA LEU A 32 11.30 -9.89 7.28
C LEU A 32 11.46 -9.90 5.75
N ALA A 33 11.84 -8.77 5.16
CA ALA A 33 11.93 -8.65 3.71
C ALA A 33 13.26 -9.18 3.18
N ARG A 34 13.19 -10.01 2.14
CA ARG A 34 14.37 -10.47 1.40
C ARG A 34 14.76 -9.43 0.35
N PRO A 35 16.05 -9.35 -0.06
CA PRO A 35 16.41 -8.58 -1.24
C PRO A 35 15.73 -9.14 -2.49
N PHE A 36 15.21 -8.29 -3.36
CA PHE A 36 14.69 -8.74 -4.66
C PHE A 36 15.85 -9.23 -5.55
N LEU A 37 15.76 -10.49 -5.98
CA LEU A 37 16.71 -11.09 -6.92
C LEU A 37 16.07 -11.16 -8.31
N SER A 38 16.74 -10.59 -9.31
CA SER A 38 16.26 -10.64 -10.68
C SER A 38 16.69 -11.94 -11.37
N LEU A 39 15.75 -12.61 -12.03
CA LEU A 39 16.03 -13.70 -12.97
C LEU A 39 16.39 -13.19 -14.38
N VAL A 40 16.19 -11.90 -14.63
CA VAL A 40 16.39 -11.24 -15.94
C VAL A 40 17.60 -10.31 -15.87
N THR A 41 18.48 -10.39 -16.87
CA THR A 41 19.65 -9.49 -16.99
C THR A 41 19.31 -8.25 -17.81
N SER A 42 20.04 -7.13 -17.62
CA SER A 42 19.75 -5.87 -18.34
C SER A 42 19.69 -6.00 -19.88
N PRO A 43 20.55 -6.79 -20.56
CA PRO A 43 20.47 -6.98 -22.02
C PRO A 43 19.18 -7.66 -22.51
N GLN A 44 18.43 -8.32 -21.62
CA GLN A 44 17.20 -9.06 -21.94
C GLN A 44 15.92 -8.26 -21.63
N LEU A 45 16.05 -7.04 -21.13
CA LEU A 45 14.90 -6.22 -20.77
C LEU A 45 14.17 -5.74 -22.03
N LEU A 46 12.85 -5.95 -22.04
CA LEU A 46 11.98 -5.32 -23.04
C LEU A 46 12.09 -3.79 -22.95
N ASN A 47 11.92 -3.14 -24.10
CA ASN A 47 11.91 -1.68 -24.18
C ASN A 47 10.69 -1.07 -23.46
N VAL A 48 9.57 -1.80 -23.44
CA VAL A 48 8.32 -1.39 -22.81
C VAL A 48 7.75 -2.58 -22.06
N VAL A 49 7.29 -2.32 -20.84
CA VAL A 49 6.52 -3.25 -20.01
C VAL A 49 5.27 -2.50 -19.56
N ASP A 50 4.12 -3.11 -19.74
CA ASP A 50 2.83 -2.54 -19.33
C ASP A 50 2.00 -3.60 -18.60
N LEU A 51 1.76 -3.37 -17.32
CA LEU A 51 1.01 -4.29 -16.45
C LEU A 51 -0.45 -3.84 -16.25
N ARG A 52 -0.88 -2.75 -16.89
CA ARG A 52 -2.19 -2.12 -16.61
C ARG A 52 -3.38 -3.01 -16.93
N SER A 53 -3.27 -3.93 -17.89
CA SER A 53 -4.34 -4.88 -18.23
C SER A 53 -4.71 -5.84 -17.08
N PHE A 54 -3.86 -5.95 -16.06
CA PHE A 54 -4.08 -6.79 -14.89
C PHE A 54 -4.46 -5.99 -13.63
N LEU A 55 -4.51 -4.66 -13.73
CA LEU A 55 -4.85 -3.79 -12.61
C LEU A 55 -6.34 -3.48 -12.61
N SER A 56 -6.89 -3.35 -11.41
CA SER A 56 -8.23 -2.85 -11.18
C SER A 56 -8.36 -1.37 -11.61
N PRO A 57 -9.59 -0.88 -11.87
CA PRO A 57 -9.81 0.55 -12.10
C PRO A 57 -9.24 1.41 -10.97
N ILE A 58 -8.71 2.58 -11.34
CA ILE A 58 -8.11 3.53 -10.39
C ILE A 58 -9.17 3.99 -9.39
N GLU A 59 -8.83 3.94 -8.10
CA GLU A 59 -9.68 4.38 -7.02
C GLU A 59 -9.31 5.77 -6.50
N GLU A 60 -10.31 6.42 -5.89
CA GLU A 60 -10.16 7.74 -5.28
C GLU A 60 -9.88 7.59 -3.78
N GLN A 61 -8.74 8.14 -3.31
CA GLN A 61 -8.44 8.27 -1.87
C GLN A 61 -9.10 9.50 -1.22
N TYR A 62 -9.65 10.39 -2.06
CA TYR A 62 -10.24 11.67 -1.65
C TYR A 62 -9.27 12.52 -0.81
N THR A 63 -9.71 13.00 0.36
CA THR A 63 -8.92 13.81 1.28
C THR A 63 -8.24 13.01 2.39
N VAL A 64 -8.35 11.67 2.36
CA VAL A 64 -7.83 10.77 3.39
C VAL A 64 -6.35 10.51 3.17
N GLY A 65 -5.56 10.48 4.24
CA GLY A 65 -4.13 10.13 4.25
C GLY A 65 -3.81 8.66 3.95
N SER A 66 -4.67 7.95 3.22
CA SER A 66 -4.65 6.49 3.02
C SER A 66 -3.88 6.02 1.78
N CYS A 67 -2.96 6.82 1.23
CA CYS A 67 -2.24 6.49 -0.02
C CYS A 67 -1.56 5.10 0.04
N VAL A 68 -0.98 4.73 1.18
CA VAL A 68 -0.41 3.40 1.44
C VAL A 68 -1.46 2.29 1.34
N GLY A 69 -2.65 2.50 1.91
CA GLY A 69 -3.76 1.54 1.82
C GLY A 69 -4.23 1.33 0.38
N ASN A 70 -4.37 2.41 -0.39
CA ASN A 70 -4.75 2.36 -1.81
C ASN A 70 -3.68 1.65 -2.66
N ALA A 71 -2.41 1.98 -2.46
CA ALA A 71 -1.31 1.40 -3.20
C ALA A 71 -1.18 -0.11 -2.94
N LEU A 72 -1.26 -0.53 -1.67
CA LEU A 72 -1.14 -1.95 -1.31
C LEU A 72 -2.38 -2.76 -1.68
N ALA A 73 -3.59 -2.20 -1.55
CA ALA A 73 -4.79 -2.85 -2.08
C ALA A 73 -4.63 -3.15 -3.58
N SER A 74 -4.20 -2.16 -4.38
CA SER A 74 -3.97 -2.34 -5.82
C SER A 74 -2.97 -3.47 -6.14
N ILE A 75 -1.91 -3.63 -5.33
CA ILE A 75 -0.95 -4.74 -5.48
C ILE A 75 -1.60 -6.10 -5.16
N LEU A 76 -2.36 -6.20 -4.08
CA LEU A 76 -3.05 -7.45 -3.71
C LEU A 76 -4.02 -7.89 -4.80
N GLU A 77 -4.72 -6.94 -5.41
CA GLU A 77 -5.71 -7.21 -6.46
C GLU A 77 -5.06 -7.64 -7.75
N TYR A 78 -3.94 -7.00 -8.11
CA TYR A 78 -3.11 -7.45 -9.22
C TYR A 78 -2.72 -8.91 -9.05
N PHE A 79 -2.16 -9.28 -7.90
CA PHE A 79 -1.71 -10.65 -7.67
C PHE A 79 -2.86 -11.64 -7.58
N TYR A 80 -3.98 -11.25 -6.98
CA TYR A 80 -5.18 -12.08 -6.94
C TYR A 80 -5.74 -12.33 -8.35
N PHE A 81 -5.85 -11.29 -9.16
CA PHE A 81 -6.29 -11.41 -10.55
C PHE A 81 -5.31 -12.24 -11.38
N TYR A 82 -4.01 -12.00 -11.24
CA TYR A 82 -2.97 -12.75 -11.93
C TYR A 82 -3.03 -14.25 -11.60
N ALA A 83 -3.28 -14.61 -10.33
CA ALA A 83 -3.32 -16.00 -9.89
C ALA A 83 -4.65 -16.71 -10.22
N THR A 84 -5.78 -15.99 -10.22
CA THR A 84 -7.11 -16.62 -10.26
C THR A 84 -7.93 -16.28 -11.51
N GLY A 85 -7.57 -15.23 -12.24
CA GLY A 85 -8.39 -14.65 -13.31
C GLY A 85 -9.65 -13.91 -12.81
N HIS A 86 -9.84 -13.78 -11.49
CA HIS A 86 -11.01 -13.14 -10.90
C HIS A 86 -10.66 -11.77 -10.30
N VAL A 87 -11.55 -10.79 -10.48
CA VAL A 87 -11.41 -9.48 -9.85
C VAL A 87 -11.85 -9.57 -8.39
N LYS A 88 -11.04 -9.01 -7.50
CA LYS A 88 -11.38 -8.81 -6.09
C LYS A 88 -11.07 -7.38 -5.70
N ARG A 89 -11.85 -6.84 -4.76
CA ARG A 89 -11.67 -5.51 -4.18
C ARG A 89 -11.23 -5.67 -2.73
N PHE A 90 -10.02 -5.24 -2.39
CA PHE A 90 -9.51 -5.31 -1.02
C PHE A 90 -9.76 -4.01 -0.25
N SER A 91 -10.03 -4.12 1.06
CA SER A 91 -10.34 -2.95 1.88
C SER A 91 -9.11 -2.09 2.11
N ARG A 92 -9.15 -0.87 1.56
CA ARG A 92 -8.06 0.11 1.74
C ARG A 92 -8.00 0.64 3.16
N LEU A 93 -9.16 0.80 3.82
CA LEU A 93 -9.22 1.25 5.20
C LEU A 93 -8.76 0.17 6.18
N PHE A 94 -8.95 -1.11 5.87
CA PHE A 94 -8.41 -2.20 6.69
C PHE A 94 -6.88 -2.16 6.71
N ILE A 95 -6.25 -2.02 5.55
CA ILE A 95 -4.79 -1.85 5.45
C ILE A 95 -4.35 -0.59 6.19
N TYR A 96 -5.04 0.52 5.96
CA TYR A 96 -4.67 1.82 6.53
C TYR A 96 -4.79 1.88 8.05
N TYR A 97 -5.86 1.33 8.63
CA TYR A 97 -6.03 1.25 10.08
C TYR A 97 -4.98 0.34 10.70
N ASN A 98 -4.80 -0.88 10.17
CA ASN A 98 -3.87 -1.84 10.75
C ASN A 98 -2.41 -1.38 10.65
N ALA A 99 -2.04 -0.64 9.61
CA ALA A 99 -0.73 0.00 9.54
C ALA A 99 -0.48 0.98 10.70
N ARG A 100 -1.47 1.80 11.04
CA ARG A 100 -1.38 2.76 12.16
C ARG A 100 -1.45 2.07 13.52
N MET A 101 -2.22 1.00 13.63
CA MET A 101 -2.26 0.17 14.85
C MET A 101 -0.90 -0.52 15.10
N MET A 102 -0.29 -1.14 14.07
CA MET A 102 1.05 -1.71 14.18
C MET A 102 2.10 -0.65 14.53
N GLU A 103 1.90 0.56 14.03
CA GLU A 103 2.74 1.68 14.37
C GLU A 103 2.57 2.10 15.84
N ASP A 104 1.36 2.08 16.39
CA ASP A 104 1.08 2.37 17.80
C ASP A 104 1.62 1.29 18.76
N GLU A 105 1.67 0.03 18.32
CA GLU A 105 2.30 -1.07 19.09
C GLU A 105 3.80 -0.83 19.34
N VAL A 106 4.47 -0.10 18.43
CA VAL A 106 5.92 0.21 18.50
C VAL A 106 6.18 1.67 18.91
N SER A 107 5.27 2.52 18.48
CA SER A 107 5.07 3.95 18.62
C SER A 107 4.17 4.45 19.73
N GLN A 108 4.59 5.14 20.78
CA GLN A 108 3.61 5.80 21.66
C GLN A 108 3.05 7.09 21.03
N ARG A 109 2.48 6.99 19.82
CA ARG A 109 2.13 8.13 18.95
C ARG A 109 0.64 8.29 18.66
N ASN A 110 -0.17 7.33 19.06
CA ASN A 110 -1.62 7.34 18.88
C ASN A 110 -2.05 7.64 17.43
N ALA A 111 -1.37 7.05 16.45
CA ALA A 111 -1.65 7.18 15.02
C ALA A 111 -3.08 6.76 14.66
N THR A 112 -3.69 5.86 15.40
CA THR A 112 -5.10 5.45 15.18
C THR A 112 -6.13 6.50 15.59
N GLU A 113 -5.78 7.50 16.42
CA GLU A 113 -6.72 8.52 16.89
C GLU A 113 -7.05 9.59 15.82
N THR A 114 -6.17 9.77 14.83
CA THR A 114 -6.31 10.81 13.79
C THR A 114 -5.88 10.31 12.41
N ASP A 115 -6.32 10.98 11.33
CA ASP A 115 -5.82 10.72 9.98
C ASP A 115 -4.37 11.25 9.83
N SER A 116 -3.41 10.43 10.29
CA SER A 116 -2.00 10.79 10.42
C SER A 116 -1.10 10.31 9.27
N GLY A 117 -1.71 9.76 8.20
CA GLY A 117 -0.98 8.91 7.25
C GLY A 117 -0.45 7.60 7.87
N ALA A 118 0.22 6.78 7.07
CA ALA A 118 0.76 5.49 7.50
C ALA A 118 2.13 5.21 6.87
N ASP A 119 2.95 4.42 7.54
CA ASP A 119 4.23 3.95 7.01
C ASP A 119 4.01 2.67 6.21
N ILE A 120 4.63 2.60 5.04
CA ILE A 120 4.53 1.43 4.17
C ILE A 120 5.06 0.16 4.84
N GLN A 121 6.06 0.25 5.72
CA GLN A 121 6.61 -0.90 6.42
C GLN A 121 5.61 -1.48 7.42
N PHE A 122 4.94 -0.64 8.20
CA PHE A 122 3.91 -1.10 9.13
C PHE A 122 2.70 -1.67 8.40
N ALA A 123 2.32 -1.10 7.25
CA ALA A 123 1.25 -1.65 6.42
C ALA A 123 1.60 -3.04 5.88
N ILE A 124 2.81 -3.24 5.35
CA ILE A 124 3.23 -4.56 4.88
C ILE A 124 3.27 -5.57 6.03
N VAL A 125 3.84 -5.21 7.18
CA VAL A 125 3.85 -6.10 8.37
C VAL A 125 2.42 -6.43 8.80
N SER A 126 1.51 -5.47 8.75
CA SER A 126 0.10 -5.71 9.08
C SER A 126 -0.58 -6.67 8.11
N LEU A 127 -0.24 -6.63 6.82
CA LEU A 127 -0.73 -7.58 5.82
C LEU A 127 -0.16 -9.00 6.02
N MET A 128 1.07 -9.12 6.53
CA MET A 128 1.61 -10.42 6.91
C MET A 128 0.93 -10.97 8.17
N LYS A 129 0.56 -10.10 9.12
CA LYS A 129 -0.05 -10.49 10.41
C LYS A 129 -1.55 -10.76 10.33
N TYR A 130 -2.29 -9.94 9.59
CA TYR A 130 -3.76 -9.93 9.57
C TYR A 130 -4.37 -10.14 8.18
N GLY A 131 -3.55 -10.17 7.13
CA GLY A 131 -4.01 -10.17 5.75
C GLY A 131 -4.82 -8.94 5.39
N CYS A 132 -5.78 -9.10 4.47
CA CYS A 132 -6.67 -8.03 4.06
C CYS A 132 -8.05 -8.57 3.69
N CYS A 133 -9.10 -7.98 4.27
CA CYS A 133 -10.46 -8.35 3.89
C CYS A 133 -10.89 -7.72 2.57
N GLU A 134 -11.97 -8.24 1.99
CA GLU A 134 -12.62 -7.56 0.87
C GLU A 134 -13.25 -6.23 1.34
N GLU A 135 -13.28 -5.24 0.45
CA GLU A 135 -13.84 -3.90 0.72
C GLU A 135 -15.30 -3.97 1.24
N LYS A 136 -16.06 -5.01 0.87
CA LYS A 136 -17.43 -5.21 1.39
C LYS A 136 -17.51 -5.46 2.90
N PHE A 137 -16.46 -6.01 3.52
CA PHE A 137 -16.40 -6.25 4.97
C PHE A 137 -15.94 -5.02 5.74
N TRP A 138 -15.16 -4.15 5.10
CA TRP A 138 -14.73 -2.89 5.69
C TRP A 138 -14.69 -1.78 4.62
N PRO A 139 -15.82 -1.13 4.36
CA PRO A 139 -15.97 -0.21 3.23
C PRO A 139 -15.22 1.10 3.43
N PHE A 140 -14.85 1.74 2.31
CA PHE A 140 -14.19 3.04 2.32
C PHE A 140 -15.16 4.17 2.69
N TYR A 141 -15.42 4.35 3.98
CA TYR A 141 -16.19 5.46 4.51
C TYR A 141 -15.34 6.30 5.47
N GLU A 142 -15.36 7.62 5.30
CA GLU A 142 -14.52 8.53 6.09
C GLU A 142 -14.73 8.41 7.61
N HIS A 143 -15.96 8.14 8.05
CA HIS A 143 -16.26 7.94 9.48
C HIS A 143 -15.67 6.65 10.06
N LEU A 144 -15.18 5.72 9.23
CA LEU A 144 -14.52 4.47 9.65
C LEU A 144 -13.00 4.59 9.73
N ILE A 145 -12.41 5.73 9.32
CA ILE A 145 -10.95 5.87 9.23
C ILE A 145 -10.28 5.53 10.56
N ASN A 146 -10.78 6.04 11.69
CA ASN A 146 -10.19 5.85 13.01
C ASN A 146 -10.90 4.76 13.84
N ILE A 147 -11.76 3.97 13.21
CA ILE A 147 -12.50 2.90 13.87
C ILE A 147 -11.81 1.57 13.55
N GLN A 148 -11.61 0.76 14.60
CA GLN A 148 -11.07 -0.58 14.41
C GLN A 148 -12.02 -1.41 13.53
N PRO A 149 -11.48 -2.13 12.52
CA PRO A 149 -12.27 -3.05 11.72
C PRO A 149 -13.02 -4.08 12.58
N SER A 150 -14.19 -4.49 12.09
CA SER A 150 -15.00 -5.50 12.77
C SER A 150 -14.25 -6.83 12.88
N HIS A 151 -14.64 -7.66 13.86
CA HIS A 151 -14.11 -9.01 13.99
C HIS A 151 -14.29 -9.84 12.70
N GLU A 152 -15.43 -9.69 12.03
CA GLU A 152 -15.71 -10.35 10.75
C GLU A 152 -14.71 -9.92 9.66
N ALA A 153 -14.33 -8.65 9.61
CA ALA A 153 -13.31 -8.17 8.69
C ALA A 153 -11.94 -8.83 8.97
N TYR A 154 -11.55 -8.98 10.24
CA TYR A 154 -10.31 -9.69 10.57
C TYR A 154 -10.36 -11.17 10.19
N VAL A 155 -11.44 -11.89 10.53
CA VAL A 155 -11.62 -13.31 10.18
C VAL A 155 -11.58 -13.51 8.66
N HIS A 156 -12.21 -12.62 7.89
CA HIS A 156 -12.11 -12.70 6.44
C HIS A 156 -10.69 -12.37 5.93
N GLY A 157 -10.01 -11.41 6.57
CA GLY A 157 -8.67 -10.96 6.20
C GLY A 157 -7.61 -12.06 6.26
N GLU A 158 -7.73 -13.00 7.21
CA GLU A 158 -6.84 -14.15 7.38
C GLU A 158 -6.71 -15.04 6.12
N ASN A 159 -7.69 -14.98 5.21
CA ASN A 159 -7.63 -15.73 3.94
C ASN A 159 -6.68 -15.12 2.91
N PHE A 160 -6.16 -13.91 3.14
CA PHE A 160 -5.40 -13.13 2.17
C PHE A 160 -4.16 -12.47 2.81
N CYS A 161 -3.36 -13.28 3.49
CA CYS A 161 -2.09 -12.87 4.09
C CYS A 161 -0.96 -12.77 3.05
N LEU A 162 -0.01 -11.86 3.31
CA LEU A 162 1.25 -11.83 2.57
C LEU A 162 2.24 -12.83 3.17
N ASP A 163 2.69 -13.78 2.35
CA ASP A 163 3.68 -14.78 2.77
C ASP A 163 5.12 -14.30 2.57
N GLU A 164 5.39 -13.61 1.45
CA GLU A 164 6.73 -13.16 1.09
C GLU A 164 6.76 -11.68 0.71
N VAL A 165 7.84 -11.02 1.12
CA VAL A 165 8.09 -9.61 0.81
C VAL A 165 9.52 -9.46 0.30
N SER A 166 9.65 -8.85 -0.88
CA SER A 166 10.93 -8.51 -1.47
C SER A 166 11.14 -7.00 -1.46
N ARG A 167 12.33 -6.56 -1.03
CA ARG A 167 12.72 -5.15 -1.05
C ARG A 167 13.54 -4.83 -2.29
N LEU A 168 13.08 -3.81 -3.01
CA LEU A 168 13.83 -3.19 -4.10
C LEU A 168 14.76 -2.10 -3.56
N SER A 169 15.92 -1.98 -4.19
CA SER A 169 16.81 -0.83 -4.06
C SER A 169 16.38 0.30 -5.01
N ASN A 170 16.86 1.51 -4.77
CA ASN A 170 16.64 2.65 -5.68
C ASN A 170 17.54 2.57 -6.93
N ASN A 171 17.65 1.39 -7.53
CA ASN A 171 18.40 1.11 -8.74
C ASN A 171 17.44 0.92 -9.91
N ILE A 172 17.52 1.78 -10.92
CA ILE A 172 16.57 1.78 -12.04
C ILE A 172 16.59 0.46 -12.84
N ASN A 173 17.73 -0.23 -12.94
CA ASN A 173 17.79 -1.53 -13.61
C ASN A 173 17.02 -2.57 -12.82
N GLN A 174 17.14 -2.57 -11.48
CA GLN A 174 16.37 -3.48 -10.63
C GLN A 174 14.86 -3.20 -10.69
N LEU A 175 14.46 -1.93 -10.73
CA LEU A 175 13.04 -1.55 -10.89
C LEU A 175 12.49 -2.02 -12.25
N ARG A 176 13.26 -1.84 -13.32
CA ARG A 176 12.89 -2.34 -14.67
C ARG A 176 12.81 -3.86 -14.72
N GLN A 177 13.75 -4.54 -14.09
CA GLN A 177 13.77 -6.00 -13.97
C GLN A 177 12.57 -6.53 -13.19
N CYS A 178 12.16 -5.84 -12.14
CA CYS A 178 10.97 -6.18 -11.35
C CYS A 178 9.71 -6.15 -12.23
N LEU A 179 9.50 -5.04 -12.95
CA LEU A 179 8.37 -4.91 -13.88
C LEU A 179 8.44 -5.94 -15.00
N ALA A 180 9.61 -6.16 -15.61
CA ALA A 180 9.79 -7.11 -16.71
C ALA A 180 9.48 -8.56 -16.32
N GLN A 181 9.56 -8.89 -15.02
CA GLN A 181 9.17 -10.18 -14.48
C GLN A 181 7.68 -10.25 -14.08
N GLY A 182 6.89 -9.21 -14.39
CA GLY A 182 5.46 -9.16 -14.08
C GLY A 182 5.14 -8.77 -12.64
N TYR A 183 6.09 -8.17 -11.92
CA TYR A 183 5.87 -7.74 -10.54
C TYR A 183 5.68 -6.21 -10.47
N PRO A 184 4.46 -5.70 -10.20
CA PRO A 184 4.29 -4.32 -9.81
C PRO A 184 4.87 -4.11 -8.41
N PHE A 185 5.26 -2.88 -8.11
CA PHE A 185 5.83 -2.53 -6.81
C PHE A 185 5.30 -1.19 -6.31
N VAL A 186 5.40 -1.00 -4.99
CA VAL A 186 5.03 0.23 -4.31
C VAL A 186 6.27 1.00 -3.89
N MET A 187 6.22 2.33 -3.98
CA MET A 187 7.27 3.21 -3.53
C MET A 187 6.69 4.48 -2.93
N ALA A 188 7.43 5.10 -2.02
CA ALA A 188 7.10 6.42 -1.50
C ALA A 188 7.85 7.48 -2.32
N ILE A 189 7.13 8.53 -2.75
CA ILE A 189 7.68 9.65 -3.52
C ILE A 189 7.35 10.93 -2.76
N LYS A 190 8.33 11.83 -2.68
CA LYS A 190 8.07 13.20 -2.19
C LYS A 190 7.50 14.01 -3.36
N ILE A 191 6.29 14.52 -3.18
CA ILE A 191 5.56 15.34 -4.15
C ILE A 191 5.74 16.81 -3.79
#